data_AF-A0A7X3ZHK8-F1
#
_entry.id   AF-A0A7X3ZHK8-F1
#
_cell.length_a   1.000
_cell.length_b   1.000
_cell.length_c   1.000
_cell.angle_alpha   90.00
_cell.angle_beta   90.00
_cell.angle_gamma   90.00
#
_symmetry.space_group_name_H-M   'P 1'
#
loop_
_entity.id
_entity.type
_entity.pdbx_description
1 polymer ?
#
loop_
_entity_poly.entity_id
_entity_poly.type
_entity_poly.pdbx_seq_one_letter_code
_entity_poly.pdbx_strand_id
1 'polypeptide(L)'
;MDATDSPAHGLTFCQGKSQMAGDSLPEVIRHFGDKVFMVHVRDIATKAQGPTTPEIEQRLADLGYLEVPFGSGEVDMVGTIRALKEIDYQGQIYPEHFPSIAGDHAAGLAWTLGYIRALDQAVVL
;
A
#
# COMPACT_ATOMS: atom_id res chain seq x y z
N MET A 1 17.37 -5.10 -11.19
CA MET A 1 17.86 -6.27 -10.43
C MET A 1 19.22 -6.75 -10.94
N ASP A 2 19.63 -6.31 -12.13
CA ASP A 2 20.81 -6.80 -12.88
C ASP A 2 22.18 -6.47 -12.28
N ALA A 3 22.23 -5.72 -11.18
CA ALA A 3 23.49 -5.37 -10.52
C ALA A 3 24.15 -6.58 -9.83
N THR A 4 23.36 -7.57 -9.39
CA THR A 4 23.88 -8.80 -8.76
C THR A 4 22.78 -9.87 -8.61
N ASP A 5 23.18 -11.14 -8.71
CA ASP A 5 22.33 -12.32 -8.50
C ASP A 5 22.28 -12.80 -7.03
N SER A 6 22.79 -11.99 -6.09
CA SER A 6 22.81 -12.35 -4.67
C SER A 6 21.41 -12.71 -4.16
N PRO A 7 21.26 -13.80 -3.38
CA PRO A 7 19.99 -14.12 -2.73
C PRO A 7 19.59 -13.09 -1.66
N ALA A 8 20.51 -12.20 -1.25
CA ALA A 8 20.21 -11.08 -0.34
C ALA A 8 19.84 -9.77 -1.08
N HIS A 9 19.88 -9.78 -2.41
CA HIS A 9 19.45 -8.64 -3.22
C HIS A 9 17.97 -8.80 -3.57
N GLY A 10 17.14 -8.07 -2.84
CA GLY A 10 15.69 -8.00 -3.02
C GLY A 10 15.19 -6.58 -2.83
N LEU A 11 13.87 -6.39 -2.95
CA LEU A 11 13.25 -5.07 -2.88
C LEU A 11 12.22 -4.99 -1.76
N THR A 12 12.08 -3.78 -1.22
CA THR A 12 10.91 -3.37 -0.46
C THR A 12 9.91 -2.76 -1.43
N PHE A 13 8.74 -3.38 -1.58
CA PHE A 13 7.69 -2.92 -2.49
C PHE A 13 6.77 -1.96 -1.75
N CYS A 14 6.73 -0.70 -2.17
CA CYS A 14 5.82 0.28 -1.60
C CYS A 14 4.65 0.51 -2.56
N GLN A 15 3.51 -0.10 -2.27
CA GLN A 15 2.35 -0.06 -3.15
C GLN A 15 1.86 1.37 -3.44
N GLY A 16 1.88 2.25 -2.42
CA GLY A 16 1.38 3.62 -2.56
C GLY A 16 2.29 4.45 -3.46
N LYS A 17 3.60 4.23 -3.38
CA LYS A 17 4.57 4.86 -4.29
C LYS A 17 4.40 4.35 -5.72
N SER A 18 4.23 3.03 -5.89
CA SER A 18 4.00 2.44 -7.21
C SER A 18 2.67 2.89 -7.84
N GLN A 19 1.61 3.05 -7.03
CA GLN A 19 0.34 3.61 -7.49
C GLN A 19 0.53 5.03 -8.06
N MET A 20 1.28 5.89 -7.36
CA MET A 20 1.59 7.24 -7.85
C MET A 20 2.44 7.26 -9.12
N ALA A 21 3.27 6.23 -9.33
CA ALA A 21 4.03 6.06 -10.56
C ALA A 21 3.19 5.54 -11.74
N GLY A 22 1.94 5.12 -11.48
CA GLY A 22 1.08 4.49 -12.48
C GLY A 22 1.44 3.03 -12.77
N ASP A 23 2.17 2.37 -11.86
CA ASP A 23 2.54 0.98 -12.00
C ASP A 23 1.31 0.06 -11.88
N SER A 24 1.33 -1.07 -12.57
CA SER A 24 0.41 -2.19 -12.30
C SER A 24 0.92 -2.98 -11.10
N LEU A 25 0.40 -2.70 -9.91
CA LEU A 25 0.85 -3.31 -8.64
C LEU A 25 0.90 -4.85 -8.71
N PRO A 26 -0.17 -5.55 -9.17
CA PRO A 26 -0.12 -7.01 -9.26
C PRO A 26 0.92 -7.53 -10.25
N GLU A 27 1.14 -6.84 -11.37
CA GLU A 27 2.16 -7.24 -12.35
C GLU A 27 3.57 -7.05 -11.81
N VAL A 28 3.84 -5.94 -11.12
CA VAL A 28 5.14 -5.68 -10.50
C VAL A 28 5.45 -6.74 -9.45
N ILE A 29 4.49 -7.09 -8.59
CA ILE A 29 4.66 -8.14 -7.58
C ILE A 29 4.97 -9.49 -8.24
N ARG A 30 4.20 -9.89 -9.27
CA ARG A 30 4.45 -11.15 -10.00
C ARG A 30 5.79 -11.15 -10.72
N HIS A 31 6.19 -10.01 -11.28
CA HIS A 31 7.45 -9.88 -11.99
C HIS A 31 8.64 -10.11 -11.07
N PHE A 32 8.61 -9.55 -9.85
CA PHE A 32 9.72 -9.70 -8.91
C PHE A 32 9.62 -10.97 -8.05
N GLY A 33 8.43 -11.53 -7.84
CA GLY A 33 8.25 -12.82 -7.18
C GLY A 33 9.00 -12.92 -5.84
N ASP A 34 9.87 -13.92 -5.73
CA ASP A 34 10.69 -14.21 -4.55
C ASP A 34 11.68 -13.07 -4.17
N LYS A 35 11.88 -12.09 -5.05
CA LYS A 35 12.70 -10.90 -4.78
C LYS A 35 11.96 -9.79 -4.04
N VAL A 36 10.65 -9.92 -3.84
CA VAL A 36 9.92 -9.05 -2.92
C VAL A 36 10.20 -9.52 -1.49
N PHE A 37 10.92 -8.72 -0.70
CA PHE A 37 11.31 -9.10 0.68
C PHE A 37 10.43 -8.46 1.74
N MET A 38 9.91 -7.27 1.45
CA MET A 38 9.05 -6.52 2.36
C MET A 38 8.03 -5.74 1.52
N VAL A 39 6.80 -5.60 2.02
CA VAL A 39 5.75 -4.81 1.37
C VAL A 39 5.31 -3.72 2.32
N HIS A 40 5.43 -2.47 1.89
CA HIS A 40 4.85 -1.33 2.57
C HIS A 40 3.48 -1.03 1.98
N VAL A 41 2.49 -0.96 2.86
CA VAL A 41 1.11 -0.69 2.49
C VAL A 41 0.68 0.65 3.07
N ARG A 42 0.16 1.51 2.20
CA ARG A 42 -0.61 2.71 2.50
C ARG A 42 -1.62 2.92 1.40
N ASP A 43 -2.67 3.67 1.67
CA ASP A 43 -3.63 4.07 0.66
C ASP A 43 -3.48 5.56 0.37
N ILE A 44 -3.66 5.93 -0.90
CA ILE A 44 -3.48 7.29 -1.38
C ILE A 44 -4.59 7.67 -2.34
N ALA A 45 -4.89 8.96 -2.42
CA ALA A 45 -5.72 9.54 -3.45
C ALA A 45 -4.92 10.59 -4.22
N THR A 46 -4.88 10.51 -5.54
CA THR A 46 -4.26 11.50 -6.42
C THR A 46 -5.23 12.62 -6.80
N LYS A 47 -6.50 12.44 -6.44
CA LYS A 47 -7.57 13.42 -6.64
C LYS A 47 -8.39 13.56 -5.37
N ALA A 48 -8.98 14.73 -5.18
CA ALA A 48 -9.94 14.96 -4.12
C ALA A 48 -11.12 13.98 -4.26
N GLN A 49 -11.37 13.17 -3.23
CA GLN A 49 -12.51 12.29 -3.15
C GLN A 49 -13.50 12.84 -2.12
N GLY A 50 -14.61 13.42 -2.61
CA GLY A 50 -15.64 14.03 -1.77
C GLY A 50 -15.39 15.51 -1.42
N PRO A 51 -16.10 16.04 -0.42
CA PRO A 51 -15.98 17.45 -0.03
C PRO A 51 -14.56 17.79 0.46
N THR A 52 -14.04 18.91 -0.01
CA THR A 52 -12.71 19.41 0.34
C THR A 52 -12.78 20.76 1.06
N THR A 53 -11.70 21.08 1.78
CA THR A 53 -11.43 22.43 2.27
C THR A 53 -10.27 23.04 1.46
N PRO A 54 -10.10 24.38 1.46
CA PRO A 54 -8.96 25.01 0.78
C PRO A 54 -7.60 24.45 1.23
N GLU A 55 -7.47 24.05 2.50
CA GLU A 55 -6.24 23.42 3.01
C GLU A 55 -5.99 22.04 2.39
N ILE A 56 -7.03 21.24 2.19
CA ILE A 56 -6.91 19.92 1.54
C ILE A 56 -6.56 20.08 0.06
N GLU A 57 -7.21 21.02 -0.62
CA GLU A 57 -6.94 21.34 -2.02
C GLU A 57 -5.49 21.82 -2.21
N GLN A 58 -5.02 22.71 -1.34
CA GLN A 58 -3.64 23.19 -1.38
C GLN A 58 -2.65 22.05 -1.13
N ARG A 59 -2.88 21.20 -0.13
CA ARG A 59 -2.00 20.04 0.15
C ARG A 59 -1.94 19.08 -1.03
N LEU A 60 -3.08 18.81 -1.66
CA LEU A 60 -3.14 17.96 -2.85
C LEU A 60 -2.39 18.60 -4.03
N ALA A 61 -2.52 19.91 -4.23
CA ALA A 61 -1.78 20.64 -5.27
C ALA A 61 -0.26 20.61 -5.02
N ASP A 62 0.17 20.73 -3.76
CA ASP A 62 1.58 20.77 -3.39
C ASP A 62 2.25 19.38 -3.48
N LEU A 63 1.55 18.34 -3.04
CA LEU A 63 2.10 16.98 -2.94
C LEU A 63 1.79 16.10 -4.16
N GLY A 64 0.72 16.41 -4.90
CA GLY A 64 0.19 15.57 -5.97
C GLY A 64 -0.60 14.35 -5.50
N TYR A 65 -0.70 14.13 -4.18
CA TYR A 65 -1.49 13.06 -3.56
C TYR A 65 -1.84 13.42 -2.11
N LEU A 66 -2.80 12.68 -1.56
CA LEU A 66 -3.12 12.66 -0.14
C LEU A 66 -3.04 11.22 0.36
N GLU A 67 -2.51 11.05 1.56
CA GLU A 67 -2.59 9.79 2.29
C GLU A 67 -3.97 9.70 2.96
N VAL A 68 -4.64 8.57 2.77
CA VAL A 68 -6.04 8.39 3.15
C VAL A 68 -6.24 7.08 3.91
N PRO A 69 -7.35 6.93 4.66
CA PRO A 69 -7.70 5.66 5.28
C PRO A 69 -7.77 4.52 4.25
N PHE A 70 -7.36 3.32 4.65
CA PHE A 70 -7.30 2.16 3.77
C PHE A 70 -8.68 1.81 3.19
N GLY A 71 -8.77 1.63 1.88
CA GLY A 71 -10.02 1.36 1.18
C GLY A 71 -10.85 2.60 0.84
N SER A 72 -10.31 3.80 1.09
CA SER A 72 -10.91 5.05 0.62
C SER A 72 -10.10 5.72 -0.50
N GLY A 73 -8.92 5.20 -0.82
CA GLY A 73 -8.08 5.73 -1.89
C GLY A 73 -8.17 4.93 -3.18
N GLU A 74 -7.09 5.01 -3.94
CA GLU A 74 -6.98 4.51 -5.32
C GLU A 74 -6.10 3.27 -5.43
N VAL A 75 -5.45 2.85 -4.34
CA VAL A 75 -4.54 1.71 -4.36
C VAL A 75 -5.32 0.40 -4.51
N ASP A 76 -4.91 -0.45 -5.46
CA ASP A 76 -5.47 -1.79 -5.63
C ASP A 76 -4.97 -2.74 -4.52
N MET A 77 -5.57 -2.61 -3.33
CA MET A 77 -5.26 -3.42 -2.15
C MET A 77 -5.58 -4.90 -2.38
N VAL A 78 -6.71 -5.19 -3.04
CA VAL A 78 -7.18 -6.57 -3.28
C VAL A 78 -6.26 -7.26 -4.28
N GLY A 79 -5.94 -6.61 -5.39
CA GLY A 79 -5.01 -7.13 -6.40
C GLY A 79 -3.61 -7.31 -5.84
N THR A 80 -3.16 -6.39 -4.97
CA THR A 80 -1.87 -6.52 -4.26
C THR A 80 -1.85 -7.77 -3.38
N ILE A 81 -2.83 -7.95 -2.48
CA ILE A 81 -2.90 -9.13 -1.61
C ILE A 81 -3.04 -10.43 -2.41
N ARG A 82 -3.83 -10.41 -3.50
CA ARG A 82 -3.97 -11.56 -4.40
C ARG A 82 -2.63 -11.92 -5.04
N ALA A 83 -1.91 -10.95 -5.59
CA ALA A 83 -0.61 -11.19 -6.22
C ALA A 83 0.43 -11.70 -5.21
N LEU A 84 0.43 -11.18 -3.97
CA LEU A 84 1.31 -11.68 -2.91
C LEU A 84 1.02 -13.16 -2.57
N LYS A 85 -0.25 -13.57 -2.54
CA LYS A 85 -0.63 -14.98 -2.35
C LYS A 85 -0.21 -15.84 -3.54
N GLU A 86 -0.35 -15.36 -4.77
CA GLU A 86 0.05 -16.09 -5.99
C GLU A 86 1.56 -16.39 -6.05
N ILE A 87 2.39 -15.52 -5.47
CA ILE A 87 3.85 -15.72 -5.39
C ILE A 87 4.30 -16.42 -4.09
N ASP A 88 3.36 -16.93 -3.28
CA ASP A 88 3.61 -17.55 -1.97
C ASP A 88 4.45 -16.66 -1.03
N TYR A 89 4.14 -15.36 -0.99
CA TYR A 89 4.89 -14.39 -0.20
C TYR A 89 4.78 -14.66 1.31
N GLN A 90 5.94 -14.87 1.96
CA GLN A 90 6.05 -15.13 3.40
C GLN A 90 6.67 -13.96 4.21
N GLY A 91 6.88 -12.81 3.55
CA GLY A 91 7.52 -11.65 4.18
C GLY A 91 6.54 -10.77 4.96
N GLN A 92 7.06 -9.65 5.49
CA GLN A 92 6.26 -8.70 6.25
C GLN A 92 5.39 -7.82 5.33
N ILE A 93 4.13 -7.62 5.70
CA ILE A 93 3.27 -6.55 5.19
C ILE A 93 3.21 -5.45 6.26
N TYR A 94 3.85 -4.32 6.00
CA TYR A 94 4.04 -3.23 6.96
C TYR A 94 3.15 -2.04 6.64
N PRO A 95 2.21 -1.66 7.52
CA PRO A 95 1.40 -0.46 7.33
C PRO A 95 2.18 0.82 7.57
N GLU A 96 2.13 1.73 6.62
CA GLU A 96 2.67 3.08 6.74
C GLU A 96 1.55 4.12 6.72
N HIS A 97 1.78 5.28 7.34
CA HIS A 97 0.94 6.48 7.22
C HIS A 97 -0.56 6.22 7.48
N PHE A 98 -0.85 5.43 8.51
CA PHE A 98 -2.22 5.14 8.95
C PHE A 98 -2.89 6.38 9.58
N PRO A 99 -4.24 6.47 9.53
CA PRO A 99 -4.94 7.65 10.00
C PRO A 99 -4.77 7.88 11.49
N SER A 100 -4.65 9.14 11.90
CA SER A 100 -4.79 9.50 13.31
C SER A 100 -6.27 9.47 13.69
N ILE A 101 -6.61 8.75 14.76
CA ILE A 101 -7.97 8.67 15.29
C ILE A 101 -8.01 9.41 16.63
N ALA A 102 -8.91 10.38 16.76
CA ALA A 102 -9.00 11.22 17.95
C ALA A 102 -9.26 10.37 19.21
N GLY A 103 -8.52 10.66 20.28
CA GLY A 103 -8.67 10.01 21.57
C GLY A 103 -7.78 8.78 21.78
N ASP A 104 -7.11 8.24 20.75
CA ASP A 104 -6.17 7.13 20.91
C ASP A 104 -5.10 7.09 19.82
N HIS A 105 -3.83 7.17 20.24
CA HIS A 105 -2.66 7.11 19.37
C HIS A 105 -2.45 5.75 18.68
N ALA A 106 -2.98 4.67 19.23
CA ALA A 106 -2.85 3.32 18.68
C ALA A 106 -4.03 2.92 17.77
N ALA A 107 -5.17 3.61 17.87
CA ALA A 107 -6.40 3.22 17.18
C ALA A 107 -6.25 3.20 15.66
N GLY A 108 -5.50 4.15 15.08
CA GLY A 108 -5.19 4.18 13.65
C GLY A 108 -4.47 2.92 13.18
N LEU A 109 -3.38 2.56 13.87
CA LEU A 109 -2.61 1.35 13.58
C LEU A 109 -3.46 0.09 13.76
N ALA A 110 -4.23 0.01 14.85
CA ALA A 110 -5.09 -1.14 15.13
C ALA A 110 -6.14 -1.35 14.03
N TRP A 111 -6.78 -0.26 13.58
CA TRP A 111 -7.74 -0.31 12.47
C TRP A 111 -7.08 -0.78 11.16
N THR A 112 -5.90 -0.24 10.84
CA THR A 112 -5.16 -0.63 9.63
C THR A 112 -4.72 -2.08 9.65
N LEU A 113 -4.23 -2.60 10.79
CA LEU A 113 -3.89 -4.01 10.94
C LEU A 113 -5.12 -4.91 10.79
N GLY A 114 -6.27 -4.48 11.32
CA GLY A 114 -7.56 -5.16 11.13
C GLY A 114 -7.94 -5.24 9.65
N TYR A 115 -7.80 -4.14 8.92
CA TYR A 115 -8.07 -4.08 7.48
C TYR A 115 -7.17 -5.04 6.68
N ILE A 116 -5.86 -5.04 6.94
CA ILE A 116 -4.90 -5.95 6.27
C ILE A 116 -5.25 -7.41 6.56
N ARG A 117 -5.53 -7.77 7.81
CA ARG A 117 -5.93 -9.14 8.20
C ARG A 117 -7.23 -9.56 7.54
N ALA A 118 -8.19 -8.65 7.42
CA ALA A 118 -9.46 -8.92 6.74
C ALA A 118 -9.24 -9.20 5.25
N LEU A 119 -8.40 -8.41 4.57
CA LEU A 119 -8.05 -8.66 3.17
C LEU A 119 -7.34 -9.99 2.98
N ASP A 120 -6.35 -10.31 3.83
CA ASP A 120 -5.65 -11.59 3.75
C ASP A 120 -6.60 -12.79 3.91
N GLN A 121 -7.58 -12.71 4.80
CA GLN A 121 -8.57 -13.78 4.99
C GLN A 121 -9.62 -13.84 3.89
N ALA A 122 -10.07 -12.69 3.39
CA ALA A 122 -11.15 -12.60 2.41
C ALA A 122 -10.69 -12.92 0.98
N VAL A 123 -9.45 -12.60 0.64
CA VAL A 123 -8.88 -12.86 -0.68
C VAL A 123 -8.43 -14.32 -0.76
N VAL A 124 -9.22 -15.13 -1.44
CA VAL A 124 -8.89 -16.52 -1.77
C VAL A 124 -8.34 -16.63 -3.20
N LEU A 125 -7.43 -17.59 -3.40
CA LEU A 125 -6.91 -17.98 -4.72
C LEU A 125 -7.91 -18.87 -5.47
#